data_AF-A0A9X3N7J2-F1
#
_entry.id   AF-A0A9X3N7J2-F1
#
_cell.length_a   1.000
_cell.length_b   1.000
_cell.length_c   1.000
_cell.angle_alpha   90.00
_cell.angle_beta   90.00
_cell.angle_gamma   90.00
#
_symmetry.space_group_name_H-M   'P 1'
#
loop_
_entity.id
_entity.type
_entity.pdbx_description
1 polymer ?
#
loop_
_entity_poly.entity_id
_entity_poly.type
_entity_poly.pdbx_seq_one_letter_code
_entity_poly.pdbx_strand_id
1 'polypeptide(L)'
;MKIVLVGAGLAAQRCAETLRALGHDGPIAMYGDEPHPPYDRPPLSKAFLKGERPTVQLRPDVWYRDHDVDFRHQRIESLDGLEYDRALIATGATPVALEALPHAHTLRTREDAIALDEALATTRHLAIIGAGLIGQEVASAAVARGVRTTLIDAAERPFDALM
;
A
#
# COMPACT_ATOMS: atom_id res chain seq x y z
N MET A 1 -13.88 20.81 15.93
CA MET A 1 -13.61 19.41 16.30
C MET A 1 -12.34 18.97 15.58
N LYS A 2 -11.33 18.46 16.28
CA LYS A 2 -10.08 17.95 15.71
C LYS A 2 -10.18 16.45 15.45
N ILE A 3 -9.84 16.04 14.24
CA ILE A 3 -9.85 14.65 13.82
C ILE A 3 -8.43 14.18 13.57
N VAL A 4 -8.08 13.02 14.14
CA VAL A 4 -6.81 12.33 13.87
C VAL A 4 -7.06 11.09 13.03
N LEU A 5 -6.31 10.93 11.94
CA LEU A 5 -6.32 9.75 11.09
C LEU A 5 -4.98 9.01 11.27
N VAL A 6 -5.01 7.81 11.85
CA VAL A 6 -3.83 6.96 12.03
C VAL A 6 -3.73 6.00 10.86
N GLY A 7 -2.74 6.20 10.00
CA GLY A 7 -2.61 5.57 8.70
C GLY A 7 -2.85 6.59 7.57
N ALA A 8 -2.10 6.45 6.49
CA ALA A 8 -2.17 7.32 5.31
C ALA A 8 -2.46 6.52 4.03
N GLY A 9 -3.31 5.49 4.14
CA GLY A 9 -3.79 4.71 2.99
C GLY A 9 -5.09 5.25 2.40
N LEU A 10 -5.67 4.49 1.46
CA LEU A 10 -6.94 4.80 0.81
C LEU A 10 -8.06 5.11 1.83
N ALA A 11 -8.17 4.34 2.91
CA ALA A 11 -9.21 4.54 3.92
C ALA A 11 -9.11 5.92 4.60
N ALA A 12 -7.92 6.35 5.01
CA ALA A 12 -7.70 7.66 5.61
C ALA A 12 -7.97 8.80 4.61
N GLN A 13 -7.49 8.65 3.37
CA GLN A 13 -7.75 9.61 2.31
C GLN A 13 -9.25 9.80 2.05
N ARG A 14 -10.00 8.69 1.94
CA ARG A 14 -11.47 8.75 1.75
C ARG A 14 -12.20 9.31 2.96
N CYS A 15 -11.72 9.04 4.17
CA CYS A 15 -12.27 9.67 5.37
C CYS A 15 -12.10 11.19 5.32
N ALA A 16 -10.89 11.70 5.04
CA ALA A 16 -10.62 13.13 4.94
C ALA A 16 -11.49 13.81 3.86
N GLU A 17 -11.57 13.21 2.67
CA GLU A 17 -12.43 13.69 1.58
C GLU A 17 -13.90 13.76 1.98
N THR A 18 -14.39 12.70 2.61
CA THR A 18 -15.81 12.60 3.00
C THR A 18 -16.13 13.59 4.10
N LEU A 19 -15.25 13.76 5.10
CA LEU A 19 -15.41 14.77 6.15
C LEU A 19 -15.54 16.17 5.54
N ARG A 20 -14.66 16.51 4.61
CA ARG A 20 -14.71 17.80 3.91
C ARG A 20 -15.97 17.96 3.06
N ALA A 21 -16.36 16.93 2.32
CA ALA A 21 -17.59 16.93 1.52
C ALA A 21 -18.86 17.08 2.38
N LEU A 22 -18.84 16.58 3.61
CA LEU A 22 -19.94 16.70 4.59
C LEU A 22 -19.88 18.00 5.41
N GLY A 23 -18.99 18.94 5.06
CA GLY A 23 -18.92 20.26 5.69
C GLY A 23 -18.14 20.30 7.01
N HIS A 24 -17.35 19.27 7.32
CA HIS A 24 -16.40 19.38 8.43
C HIS A 24 -15.33 20.41 8.07
N ASP A 25 -15.19 21.45 8.89
CA ASP A 25 -14.26 22.58 8.73
C ASP A 25 -13.15 22.58 9.79
N GLY A 26 -13.18 21.66 10.74
CA GLY A 26 -12.16 21.52 11.77
C GLY A 26 -10.83 20.91 11.27
N PRO A 27 -9.77 20.97 12.07
CA PRO A 27 -8.45 20.46 11.68
C PRO A 27 -8.46 18.94 11.55
N ILE A 28 -7.86 18.44 10.46
CA ILE A 28 -7.62 17.01 10.24
C ILE A 28 -6.10 16.78 10.21
N ALA A 29 -5.59 15.94 11.11
CA ALA A 29 -4.20 15.48 11.08
C ALA A 29 -4.15 14.02 10.61
N MET A 30 -3.35 13.73 9.59
CA MET A 30 -3.17 12.39 9.01
C MET A 30 -1.73 11.93 9.21
N TYR A 31 -1.57 10.79 9.86
CA TYR A 31 -0.26 10.24 10.18
C TYR A 31 0.03 9.00 9.35
N GLY A 32 1.10 9.02 8.57
CA GLY A 32 1.57 7.88 7.77
C GLY A 32 2.98 7.46 8.16
N ASP A 33 3.28 6.17 8.09
CA ASP A 33 4.63 5.63 8.28
C ASP A 33 5.48 5.62 7.00
N GLU A 34 4.89 5.94 5.85
CA GLU A 34 5.58 6.09 4.57
C GLU A 34 5.87 7.56 4.25
N PRO A 35 6.98 7.90 3.56
CA PRO A 35 7.36 9.28 3.24
C PRO A 35 6.54 9.88 2.08
N HIS A 36 5.45 9.23 1.68
CA HIS A 36 4.60 9.64 0.57
C HIS A 36 3.19 9.96 1.07
N PRO A 37 2.52 11.00 0.51
CA PRO A 37 1.09 11.16 0.69
C PRO A 37 0.32 9.92 0.22
N PRO A 38 -0.93 9.73 0.69
CA PRO A 38 -1.78 8.61 0.28
C PRO A 38 -1.78 8.33 -1.22
N TYR A 39 -1.56 7.06 -1.57
CA TYR A 39 -1.50 6.57 -2.94
C TYR A 39 -2.25 5.25 -3.11
N ASP A 40 -2.61 4.95 -4.36
CA ASP A 40 -3.29 3.73 -4.76
C ASP A 40 -2.29 2.57 -4.90
N ARG A 41 -2.54 1.47 -4.17
CA ARG A 41 -1.66 0.30 -4.15
C ARG A 41 -1.93 -0.75 -5.25
N PRO A 42 -3.15 -0.95 -5.79
CA PRO A 42 -3.41 -1.91 -6.86
C PRO A 42 -2.52 -1.80 -8.11
N PRO A 43 -2.06 -0.61 -8.55
CA PRO A 43 -1.13 -0.51 -9.67
C PRO A 43 0.26 -1.11 -9.40
N LEU A 44 0.66 -1.25 -8.13
CA LEU A 44 2.00 -1.70 -7.73
C LEU A 44 2.32 -3.12 -8.17
N SER A 45 1.36 -4.04 -8.17
CA SER A 45 1.51 -5.42 -8.64
C SER A 45 1.17 -5.59 -10.14
N LYS A 46 0.75 -4.51 -10.81
CA LYS A 46 0.25 -4.54 -12.19
C LYS A 46 1.14 -3.71 -13.11
N ALA A 47 0.70 -2.51 -13.46
CA ALA A 47 1.37 -1.59 -14.38
C ALA A 47 2.83 -1.35 -13.95
N PHE A 48 3.08 -1.17 -12.65
CA PHE A 48 4.42 -0.93 -12.14
C PHE A 48 5.40 -2.07 -12.48
N LEU A 49 5.01 -3.32 -12.19
CA LEU A 49 5.80 -4.52 -12.54
C LEU A 49 5.72 -4.90 -14.02
N LYS A 50 5.05 -4.11 -14.86
CA LYS A 50 5.15 -4.21 -16.33
C LYS A 50 6.12 -3.19 -16.91
N GLY A 51 6.80 -2.42 -16.05
CA GLY A 51 7.76 -1.37 -16.44
C GLY A 51 7.09 -0.03 -16.68
N GLU A 52 5.79 0.07 -16.45
CA GLU A 52 5.07 1.34 -16.50
C GLU A 52 5.35 2.14 -15.23
N ARG A 53 5.04 3.44 -15.28
CA ARG A 53 5.21 4.36 -14.14
C ARG A 53 3.92 5.15 -13.93
N PRO A 54 2.84 4.50 -13.46
CA PRO A 54 1.57 5.17 -13.25
C PRO A 54 1.67 6.21 -12.15
N THR A 55 0.94 7.32 -12.30
CA THR A 55 0.66 8.22 -11.17
C THR A 55 -0.26 7.51 -10.20
N VAL A 56 0.26 7.17 -9.01
CA VAL A 56 -0.49 6.44 -7.98
C VAL A 56 -1.02 7.34 -6.87
N GLN A 57 -0.52 8.56 -6.73
CA GLN A 57 -0.95 9.47 -5.67
C GLN A 57 -2.45 9.79 -5.77
N LEU A 58 -3.20 9.59 -4.68
CA LEU A 58 -4.65 9.71 -4.68
C LEU A 58 -5.13 11.15 -4.87
N ARG A 59 -4.39 12.10 -4.29
CA ARG A 59 -4.62 13.54 -4.44
C ARG A 59 -3.31 14.31 -4.55
N PRO A 60 -3.23 15.34 -5.39
CA PRO A 60 -2.04 16.17 -5.48
C PRO A 60 -1.83 16.96 -4.18
N ASP A 61 -0.60 17.38 -3.91
CA ASP A 61 -0.22 18.07 -2.66
C ASP A 61 -1.07 19.32 -2.37
N VAL A 62 -1.47 20.04 -3.43
CA VAL A 62 -2.38 21.19 -3.36
C VAL A 62 -3.70 20.86 -2.69
N TRP A 63 -4.22 19.65 -2.87
CA TRP A 63 -5.49 19.25 -2.28
C TRP A 63 -5.44 19.27 -0.74
N TYR A 64 -4.36 18.76 -0.15
CA TYR A 64 -4.19 18.71 1.31
C TYR A 64 -4.13 20.11 1.90
N ARG A 65 -3.38 21.02 1.26
CA ARG A 65 -3.31 22.43 1.65
C ARG A 65 -4.66 23.12 1.54
N ASP A 66 -5.33 22.98 0.40
CA ASP A 66 -6.58 23.68 0.12
C ASP A 66 -7.75 23.16 0.98
N HIS A 67 -7.62 21.95 1.53
CA HIS A 67 -8.60 21.33 2.41
C HIS A 67 -8.14 21.29 3.87
N ASP A 68 -7.07 21.99 4.28
CA ASP A 68 -6.56 21.98 5.66
C ASP A 68 -6.43 20.56 6.26
N VAL A 69 -5.83 19.66 5.48
CA VAL A 69 -5.50 18.29 5.90
C VAL A 69 -3.99 18.22 6.08
N ASP A 70 -3.55 18.11 7.33
CA ASP A 70 -2.13 18.08 7.69
C ASP A 70 -1.60 16.64 7.63
N PHE A 71 -0.95 16.29 6.52
CA PHE A 71 -0.24 15.01 6.38
C PHE A 71 1.14 15.06 7.05
N ARG A 72 1.42 14.06 7.89
CA ARG A 72 2.66 13.91 8.63
C ARG A 72 3.25 12.53 8.37
N HIS A 73 4.48 12.50 7.87
CA HIS A 73 5.29 11.28 7.83
C HIS A 73 5.80 10.98 9.25
N GLN A 74 4.98 10.28 10.01
CA GLN A 74 5.22 9.88 11.38
C GLN A 74 4.36 8.65 11.69
N ARG A 75 5.02 7.54 12.05
CA ARG A 75 4.35 6.36 12.59
C ARG A 75 3.81 6.66 13.99
N ILE A 76 2.53 6.33 14.21
CA ILE A 76 1.87 6.46 15.51
C ILE A 76 1.60 5.06 16.05
N GLU A 77 2.16 4.76 17.22
CA GLU A 77 2.01 3.47 17.91
C GLU A 77 1.02 3.53 19.07
N SER A 78 0.78 4.72 19.62
CA SER A 78 -0.26 5.00 20.61
C SER A 78 -0.92 6.35 20.31
N LEU A 79 -2.19 6.47 20.68
CA LEU A 79 -2.93 7.74 20.66
C LEU A 79 -2.63 8.60 21.90
N ASP A 80 -1.91 8.05 22.89
CA ASP A 80 -1.57 8.77 24.11
C ASP A 80 -0.73 10.01 23.79
N GLY A 81 -1.11 11.14 24.38
CA GLY A 81 -0.45 12.43 24.16
C GLY A 81 -0.82 13.13 22.85
N LEU A 82 -1.66 12.53 21.99
CA LEU A 82 -2.27 13.23 20.88
C LEU A 82 -3.55 13.93 21.35
N GLU A 83 -3.66 15.23 21.05
CA GLU A 83 -4.92 15.94 21.19
C GLU A 83 -5.84 15.64 20.00
N TYR A 84 -7.03 15.11 20.26
CA TYR A 84 -8.07 14.86 19.26
C TYR A 84 -9.44 14.77 19.93
N ASP A 85 -10.51 15.06 19.17
CA ASP A 85 -11.88 14.80 19.60
C ASP A 85 -12.37 13.44 19.08
N ARG A 86 -11.92 13.04 17.89
CA ARG A 86 -12.19 11.75 17.26
C ARG A 86 -10.93 11.24 16.55
N ALA A 87 -10.73 9.93 16.59
CA ALA A 87 -9.66 9.26 15.87
C ALA A 87 -10.21 8.16 14.96
N LEU A 88 -9.64 8.02 13.77
CA LEU A 88 -9.82 6.87 12.89
C LEU A 88 -8.53 6.06 12.85
N ILE A 89 -8.62 4.77 13.13
CA ILE A 89 -7.53 3.82 12.91
C ILE A 89 -7.69 3.21 11.51
N ALA A 90 -6.79 3.55 10.61
CA ALA A 90 -6.78 3.19 9.19
C ALA A 90 -5.38 2.71 8.74
N THR A 91 -4.67 2.00 9.62
CA THR A 91 -3.29 1.51 9.43
C THR A 91 -3.16 0.39 8.39
N GLY A 92 -4.27 -0.21 7.96
CA GLY A 92 -4.25 -1.27 6.96
C GLY A 92 -3.65 -2.57 7.50
N ALA A 93 -2.80 -3.20 6.69
CA ALA A 93 -2.19 -4.49 6.99
C ALA A 93 -0.74 -4.55 6.49
N THR A 94 0.03 -5.44 7.10
CA THR A 94 1.43 -5.72 6.74
C THR A 94 1.51 -7.12 6.10
N PRO A 95 2.36 -7.33 5.08
CA PRO A 95 2.60 -8.67 4.55
C PRO A 95 3.08 -9.64 5.63
N VAL A 96 2.69 -10.91 5.51
CA VAL A 96 3.25 -11.98 6.33
C VAL A 96 4.65 -12.30 5.78
N ALA A 97 5.68 -12.00 6.57
CA ALA A 97 7.05 -12.39 6.27
C ALA A 97 7.28 -13.86 6.61
N LEU A 98 8.03 -14.56 5.78
CA LEU A 98 8.41 -15.95 6.02
C LEU A 98 9.78 -15.98 6.70
N GLU A 99 9.83 -16.36 7.98
CA GLU A 99 11.08 -16.35 8.78
C GLU A 99 12.20 -17.17 8.13
N ALA A 100 11.86 -18.28 7.47
CA ALA A 100 12.82 -19.14 6.77
C ALA A 100 13.39 -18.50 5.49
N LEU A 101 12.82 -17.38 5.01
CA LEU A 101 13.20 -16.69 3.79
C LEU A 101 13.38 -15.18 4.06
N PRO A 102 14.37 -14.78 4.88
CA PRO A 102 14.54 -13.39 5.32
C PRO A 102 14.89 -12.42 4.18
N HIS A 103 15.28 -12.93 3.01
CA HIS A 103 15.59 -12.15 1.81
C HIS A 103 14.46 -12.18 0.76
N ALA A 104 13.31 -12.79 1.07
CA ALA A 104 12.18 -12.79 0.16
C ALA A 104 11.59 -11.37 0.05
N HIS A 105 11.35 -10.93 -1.18
CA HIS A 105 10.58 -9.71 -1.42
C HIS A 105 9.14 -9.91 -0.96
N THR A 106 8.57 -8.89 -0.33
CA THR A 106 7.12 -8.73 -0.20
C THR A 106 6.68 -7.59 -1.11
N LEU A 107 5.37 -7.41 -1.29
CA LEU A 107 4.84 -6.32 -2.12
C LEU A 107 3.68 -5.62 -1.41
N ARG A 108 3.97 -4.47 -0.80
CA ARG A 108 2.97 -3.63 -0.14
C ARG A 108 3.15 -2.15 -0.44
N THR A 109 4.39 -1.69 -0.39
CA THR A 109 4.77 -0.28 -0.50
C THR A 109 5.24 0.06 -1.91
N ARG A 110 5.37 1.36 -2.19
CA ARG A 110 6.00 1.83 -3.43
C ARG A 110 7.46 1.36 -3.51
N GLU A 111 8.17 1.39 -2.39
CA GLU A 111 9.54 0.91 -2.24
C GLU A 111 9.66 -0.59 -2.55
N ASP A 112 8.73 -1.42 -2.07
CA ASP A 112 8.68 -2.84 -2.41
C ASP A 112 8.52 -3.06 -3.92
N ALA A 113 7.64 -2.29 -4.55
CA ALA A 113 7.39 -2.37 -5.98
C ALA A 113 8.62 -1.98 -6.80
N ILE A 114 9.36 -0.95 -6.38
CA ILE A 114 10.64 -0.53 -6.96
C ILE A 114 11.68 -1.65 -6.81
N ALA A 115 11.87 -2.16 -5.59
CA ALA A 115 12.86 -3.21 -5.31
C ALA A 115 12.57 -4.49 -6.10
N LEU A 116 11.29 -4.89 -6.21
CA LEU A 116 10.88 -6.05 -6.99
C LEU A 116 11.03 -5.80 -8.49
N ASP A 117 10.71 -4.60 -8.99
CA ASP A 117 10.90 -4.22 -10.39
C ASP A 117 12.38 -4.32 -10.81
N GLU A 118 13.28 -3.78 -9.98
CA GLU A 118 14.72 -3.83 -10.17
C GLU A 118 15.26 -5.27 -10.12
N ALA A 119 14.81 -6.06 -9.15
CA ALA A 119 15.20 -7.48 -9.06
C ALA A 119 14.76 -8.26 -10.31
N LEU A 120 13.54 -8.03 -10.78
CA LEU A 120 13.01 -8.71 -11.98
C LEU A 120 13.76 -8.37 -13.26
N ALA A 121 14.43 -7.21 -13.34
CA ALA A 121 15.17 -6.80 -14.54
C ALA A 121 16.33 -7.76 -14.90
N THR A 122 16.89 -8.47 -13.92
CA THR A 122 18.01 -9.42 -14.12
C THR A 122 17.64 -10.87 -13.76
N THR A 123 16.40 -11.11 -13.33
CA THR A 123 15.95 -12.42 -12.86
C THR A 123 15.61 -13.34 -14.03
N ARG A 124 16.16 -14.55 -14.03
CA ARG A 124 15.78 -15.61 -14.99
C ARG A 124 14.71 -16.56 -14.45
N HIS A 125 14.71 -16.76 -13.13
CA HIS A 125 13.81 -17.68 -12.44
C HIS A 125 13.21 -17.01 -11.21
N LEU A 126 11.88 -17.02 -11.12
CA LEU A 126 11.14 -16.45 -9.99
C LEU A 126 10.33 -17.56 -9.31
N ALA A 127 10.46 -17.68 -8.00
CA ALA A 127 9.53 -18.46 -7.17
C ALA A 127 8.64 -17.49 -6.38
N ILE A 128 7.33 -17.73 -6.39
CA ILE A 128 6.33 -16.95 -5.67
C ILE A 128 5.65 -17.87 -4.66
N ILE A 129 5.63 -17.45 -3.39
CA ILE A 129 4.92 -18.17 -2.33
C ILE A 129 3.56 -17.52 -2.13
N GLY A 130 2.49 -18.27 -2.40
CA GLY A 130 1.09 -17.84 -2.41
C GLY A 130 0.57 -17.57 -3.82
N ALA A 131 -0.48 -18.31 -4.21
CA ALA A 131 -1.23 -18.18 -5.46
C ALA A 131 -2.56 -17.43 -5.28
N GLY A 132 -2.60 -16.49 -4.32
CA GLY A 132 -3.65 -15.49 -4.19
C GLY A 132 -3.55 -14.38 -5.25
N LEU A 133 -4.38 -13.35 -5.12
CA LEU A 133 -4.49 -12.25 -6.11
C LEU A 133 -3.13 -11.60 -6.42
N ILE A 134 -2.40 -11.14 -5.38
CA ILE A 134 -1.11 -10.47 -5.57
C ILE A 134 -0.09 -11.43 -6.21
N GLY A 135 -0.02 -12.68 -5.75
CA GLY A 135 0.90 -13.67 -6.30
C GLY A 135 0.67 -13.92 -7.78
N GLN A 136 -0.59 -14.02 -8.22
CA GLN A 136 -0.92 -14.20 -9.63
C GLN A 136 -0.67 -12.95 -10.49
N GLU A 137 -0.92 -11.76 -9.94
CA GLU A 137 -0.60 -10.50 -10.64
C GLU A 137 0.91 -10.34 -10.86
N VAL A 138 1.72 -10.61 -9.83
CA VAL A 138 3.18 -10.63 -9.91
C VAL A 138 3.64 -11.70 -10.90
N ALA A 139 3.07 -12.91 -10.85
CA ALA A 139 3.40 -13.98 -11.78
C ALA A 139 3.13 -13.57 -13.23
N SER A 140 1.97 -12.98 -13.50
CA SER A 140 1.59 -12.47 -14.82
C SER A 140 2.59 -11.42 -15.32
N ALA A 141 2.96 -10.46 -14.47
CA ALA A 141 3.94 -9.44 -14.80
C ALA A 141 5.34 -10.01 -15.09
N ALA A 142 5.80 -10.97 -14.28
CA ALA A 142 7.08 -11.65 -14.47
C ALA A 142 7.11 -12.49 -15.76
N VAL A 143 6.04 -13.23 -16.06
CA VAL A 143 5.90 -14.00 -17.30
C VAL A 143 5.93 -13.08 -18.53
N ALA A 144 5.27 -11.92 -18.47
CA ALA A 144 5.30 -10.94 -19.55
C ALA A 144 6.71 -10.38 -19.83
N ARG A 145 7.62 -10.46 -18.84
CA ARG A 145 9.04 -10.09 -18.97
C ARG A 145 9.94 -11.26 -19.41
N GLY A 146 9.37 -12.43 -19.69
CA GLY A 146 10.13 -13.62 -20.06
C GLY A 146 10.82 -14.31 -18.88
N VAL A 147 10.44 -13.99 -17.63
CA VAL A 147 10.96 -14.67 -16.44
C VAL A 147 10.27 -16.01 -16.29
N ARG A 148 11.05 -17.08 -16.05
CA ARG A 148 10.47 -18.40 -15.75
C ARG A 148 9.93 -18.41 -14.32
N THR A 149 8.62 -18.39 -14.18
CA THR A 149 7.95 -18.25 -12.88
C THR A 149 7.33 -19.56 -12.39
N THR A 150 7.53 -19.85 -11.11
CA THR A 150 6.90 -20.93 -10.36
C THR A 150 6.05 -20.34 -9.23
N LEU A 151 4.77 -20.70 -9.18
CA LEU A 151 3.88 -20.38 -8.06
C LEU A 151 3.77 -21.60 -7.13
N ILE A 152 3.93 -21.38 -5.84
CA ILE A 152 3.85 -22.40 -4.80
C ILE A 152 2.76 -21.97 -3.83
N ASP A 153 1.73 -22.78 -3.65
CA ASP A 153 0.67 -22.56 -2.68
C ASP A 153 0.54 -23.77 -1.76
N ALA A 154 0.07 -23.54 -0.53
CA ALA A 154 -0.26 -24.60 0.41
C ALA A 154 -1.65 -25.18 0.15
N ALA A 155 -2.54 -24.42 -0.49
CA ALA A 155 -3.86 -24.87 -0.90
C ALA A 155 -3.80 -25.81 -2.11
N GLU A 156 -4.85 -26.63 -2.28
CA GLU A 156 -4.95 -27.57 -3.39
C GLU A 156 -5.09 -26.84 -4.74
N ARG A 157 -5.88 -25.75 -4.78
CA ARG A 157 -6.06 -24.93 -5.98
C ARG A 157 -5.86 -23.44 -5.67
N PRO A 158 -5.47 -22.64 -6.68
CA PRO A 158 -5.37 -21.20 -6.52
C PRO A 158 -6.69 -20.59 -6.04
N PHE A 159 -6.60 -19.59 -5.17
CA PHE A 159 -7.73 -18.88 -4.56
C PHE A 159 -8.61 -19.68 -3.59
N ASP A 160 -8.36 -20.96 -3.31
CA ASP A 160 -9.18 -21.71 -2.34
C ASP A 160 -9.18 -21.05 -0.95
N ALA A 161 -8.10 -20.37 -0.55
CA ALA A 161 -8.04 -19.63 0.72
C ALA A 161 -8.81 -18.28 0.73
N LEU A 162 -9.34 -17.85 -0.41
CA LEU A 162 -10.16 -16.63 -0.55
C LEU A 162 -11.65 -16.92 -0.71
N MET A 163 -12.03 -18.18 -0.90
CA MET A 163 -13.40 -18.65 -1.11
C MET A 163 -14.04 -19.18 0.17
#